data_AF-A0A7W1XR20-F1
#
_entry.id   AF-A0A7W1XR20-F1
#
_cell.length_a   1.000
_cell.length_b   1.000
_cell.length_c   1.000
_cell.angle_alpha   90.00
_cell.angle_beta   90.00
_cell.angle_gamma   90.00
#
_symmetry.space_group_name_H-M   'P 1'
#
loop_
_entity.id
_entity.type
_entity.pdbx_description
1 polymer ?
#
loop_
_entity_poly.entity_id
_entity_poly.type
_entity_poly.pdbx_seq_one_letter_code
_entity_poly.pdbx_strand_id
1 'polypeptide(L)'
;MKKNIYKVSRAPSTISPSLSSPTGIYVKSAVSSKQISHDKKSPFLFGNVVISEKNSNFSIPLKVTDQQRYLNSFLKKKMLQLWKKQRFILSMPYPTPEKACEEWRQVYKELKPLVIQSYEEDFSIPLIPFTLFGWLQYVKLVAQITGKNNDAKLWDEITLFFQKCHKNNLLSDLFEAHTSQKNNESF
;
A
#
# COMPACT_ATOMS: atom_id res chain seq x y z
N MET A 1 -66.59 -21.52 -30.44
CA MET A 1 -66.35 -20.46 -29.44
C MET A 1 -65.51 -21.01 -28.30
N LYS A 2 -64.26 -20.54 -28.16
CA LYS A 2 -63.51 -20.32 -26.91
C LYS A 2 -62.17 -19.68 -27.34
N LYS A 3 -62.00 -18.39 -27.05
CA LYS A 3 -60.79 -17.62 -27.38
C LYS A 3 -59.78 -17.82 -26.25
N ASN A 4 -58.60 -18.38 -26.54
CA ASN A 4 -57.50 -18.42 -25.60
C ASN A 4 -56.74 -17.09 -25.67
N ILE A 5 -56.79 -16.35 -24.56
CA ILE A 5 -56.04 -15.11 -24.36
C ILE A 5 -54.69 -15.50 -23.74
N TYR A 6 -53.60 -15.30 -24.47
CA TYR A 6 -52.25 -15.41 -23.92
C TYR A 6 -51.86 -14.06 -23.30
N LYS A 7 -51.66 -14.04 -21.98
CA LYS A 7 -50.99 -12.92 -21.29
C LYS A 7 -49.49 -13.07 -21.50
N VAL A 8 -48.92 -12.18 -22.31
CA VAL A 8 -47.47 -12.03 -22.46
C VAL A 8 -46.94 -11.32 -21.22
N SER A 9 -46.22 -12.05 -20.36
CA SER A 9 -45.46 -11.45 -19.26
C SER A 9 -44.34 -10.58 -19.84
N ARG A 10 -44.37 -9.31 -19.49
CA ARG A 10 -43.37 -8.29 -19.85
C ARG A 10 -41.98 -8.80 -19.42
N ALA A 11 -41.07 -8.96 -20.38
CA ALA A 11 -39.67 -9.21 -20.09
C ALA A 11 -39.09 -8.01 -19.31
N PRO A 12 -38.31 -8.22 -18.24
CA PRO A 12 -37.49 -7.14 -17.69
C PRO A 12 -36.46 -6.76 -18.74
N SER A 13 -36.43 -5.48 -19.09
CA SER A 13 -35.44 -4.90 -20.00
C SER A 13 -34.04 -5.19 -19.47
N THR A 14 -33.29 -5.98 -20.22
CA THR A 14 -31.84 -6.11 -20.09
C THR A 14 -31.20 -4.77 -20.44
N ILE A 15 -30.88 -3.96 -19.45
CA ILE A 15 -29.93 -2.86 -19.60
C ILE A 15 -28.55 -3.50 -19.51
N SER A 16 -27.81 -3.47 -20.61
CA SER A 16 -26.40 -3.86 -20.67
C SER A 16 -25.60 -3.01 -19.67
N PRO A 17 -24.80 -3.59 -18.77
CA PRO A 17 -23.91 -2.80 -17.93
C PRO A 17 -22.82 -2.19 -18.81
N SER A 18 -22.80 -0.85 -18.90
CA SER A 18 -21.70 -0.13 -19.53
C SER A 18 -20.44 -0.21 -18.64
N LEU A 19 -19.31 -0.48 -19.28
CA LEU A 19 -17.98 -0.47 -18.67
C LEU A 19 -17.50 0.97 -18.49
N SER A 20 -18.07 1.71 -17.53
CA SER A 20 -17.53 3.02 -17.15
C SER A 20 -18.09 3.49 -15.79
N SER A 21 -17.36 3.20 -14.71
CA SER A 21 -17.12 4.05 -13.52
C SER A 21 -17.10 3.26 -12.21
N PRO A 22 -16.04 3.37 -11.38
CA PRO A 22 -15.90 2.63 -10.13
C PRO A 22 -16.21 3.51 -8.92
N THR A 23 -17.49 3.65 -8.54
CA THR A 23 -17.90 3.94 -7.14
C THR A 23 -19.43 3.95 -7.05
N GLY A 24 -20.00 3.04 -6.27
CA GLY A 24 -21.44 2.96 -6.04
C GLY A 24 -21.76 2.02 -4.89
N ILE A 25 -21.67 2.56 -3.68
CA ILE A 25 -22.04 1.89 -2.43
C ILE A 25 -23.54 1.56 -2.47
N TYR A 26 -23.89 0.27 -2.49
CA TYR A 26 -25.23 -0.19 -2.13
C TYR A 26 -25.21 -0.69 -0.69
N VAL A 27 -25.78 0.13 0.20
CA VAL A 27 -26.10 -0.22 1.58
C VAL A 27 -27.27 -1.21 1.56
N LYS A 28 -27.09 -2.41 2.10
CA LYS A 28 -28.18 -3.27 2.56
C LYS A 28 -28.19 -3.27 4.09
N SER A 29 -29.29 -2.78 4.66
CA SER A 29 -29.62 -2.90 6.08
C SER A 29 -30.37 -4.22 6.31
N ALA A 30 -29.94 -5.01 7.30
CA ALA A 30 -30.73 -6.08 7.92
C ALA A 30 -30.16 -6.46 9.31
N VAL A 31 -30.70 -5.82 10.35
CA VAL A 31 -31.30 -6.39 11.57
C VAL A 31 -30.64 -7.61 12.29
N SER A 32 -30.18 -7.32 13.53
CA SER A 32 -30.40 -8.03 14.82
C SER A 32 -29.51 -9.19 15.33
N SER A 33 -29.04 -8.96 16.57
CA SER A 33 -28.95 -9.87 17.73
C SER A 33 -27.87 -10.96 17.79
N LYS A 34 -26.86 -10.76 18.66
CA LYS A 34 -26.74 -11.45 19.98
C LYS A 34 -25.49 -10.97 20.75
N GLN A 35 -25.67 -10.72 22.04
CA GLN A 35 -24.59 -10.58 23.03
C GLN A 35 -23.84 -11.91 23.18
N ILE A 36 -22.50 -11.85 23.21
CA ILE A 36 -21.65 -12.80 23.94
C ILE A 36 -20.47 -12.01 24.53
N SER A 37 -20.51 -11.83 25.85
CA SER A 37 -19.34 -11.54 26.68
C SER A 37 -18.48 -12.80 26.79
N HIS A 38 -17.15 -12.69 26.66
CA HIS A 38 -16.18 -13.41 27.49
C HIS A 38 -14.76 -12.85 27.36
N ASP A 39 -14.15 -12.63 28.51
CA ASP A 39 -12.72 -12.51 28.76
C ASP A 39 -11.88 -13.55 28.00
N LYS A 40 -10.70 -13.12 27.52
CA LYS A 40 -9.38 -13.60 27.99
C LYS A 40 -8.28 -13.12 27.03
N LYS A 41 -7.20 -12.59 27.62
CA LYS A 41 -5.89 -12.34 27.00
C LYS A 41 -5.49 -13.55 26.15
N SER A 42 -5.32 -13.38 24.84
CA SER A 42 -4.68 -14.39 24.00
C SER A 42 -3.16 -14.21 24.07
N PRO A 43 -2.38 -15.30 24.20
CA PRO A 43 -0.94 -15.25 24.05
C PRO A 43 -0.63 -15.05 22.56
N PHE A 44 0.25 -14.08 22.26
CA PHE A 44 0.78 -13.86 20.93
C PHE A 44 1.55 -15.11 20.47
N LEU A 45 0.94 -15.93 19.62
CA LEU A 45 1.59 -17.01 18.89
C LEU A 45 1.72 -16.58 17.43
N PHE A 46 2.90 -16.07 17.07
CA PHE A 46 3.30 -15.79 15.68
C PHE A 46 3.73 -17.09 14.97
N GLY A 47 2.84 -18.07 14.91
CA GLY A 47 3.05 -19.28 14.12
C GLY A 47 2.63 -19.06 12.67
N ASN A 48 3.62 -18.96 11.77
CA ASN A 48 3.49 -19.04 10.30
C ASN A 48 2.21 -18.43 9.71
N VAL A 49 2.03 -17.11 9.87
CA VAL A 49 0.92 -16.39 9.23
C VAL A 49 1.21 -16.27 7.73
N VAL A 50 0.50 -17.08 6.94
CA VAL A 50 0.50 -17.01 5.48
C VAL A 50 -0.50 -15.94 5.06
N ILE A 51 -0.03 -14.96 4.29
CA ILE A 51 -0.90 -13.95 3.69
C ILE A 51 -1.16 -14.33 2.26
N SER A 52 -2.44 -14.51 1.95
CA SER A 52 -2.93 -14.54 0.59
C SER A 52 -3.57 -13.18 0.29
N GLU A 53 -3.04 -12.46 -0.69
CA GLU A 53 -3.88 -11.50 -1.41
C GLU A 53 -4.94 -12.33 -2.15
N LYS A 54 -6.20 -11.87 -2.15
CA LYS A 54 -7.40 -12.65 -2.52
C LYS A 54 -7.34 -13.37 -3.89
N ASN A 55 -6.36 -13.06 -4.75
CA ASN A 55 -6.18 -13.66 -6.08
C ASN A 55 -4.74 -14.17 -6.37
N SER A 56 -3.85 -14.27 -5.37
CA SER A 56 -2.45 -14.67 -5.61
C SER A 56 -2.12 -15.98 -4.90
N ASN A 57 -1.75 -17.01 -5.69
CA ASN A 57 -1.19 -18.27 -5.19
C ASN A 57 0.25 -18.12 -4.66
N PHE A 58 0.73 -16.88 -4.50
CA PHE A 58 2.08 -16.59 -4.06
C PHE A 58 2.09 -16.36 -2.54
N SER A 59 2.59 -17.36 -1.79
CA SER A 59 2.89 -17.22 -0.37
C SER A 59 4.40 -17.08 -0.19
N ILE A 60 4.87 -15.95 0.34
CA ILE A 60 6.29 -15.78 0.69
C ILE A 60 6.46 -16.13 2.17
N PRO A 61 7.18 -17.21 2.53
CA PRO A 61 7.54 -17.48 3.91
C PRO A 61 8.59 -16.45 4.37
N LEU A 62 8.17 -15.52 5.25
CA LEU A 62 9.04 -14.50 5.83
C LEU A 62 9.68 -14.98 7.13
N LYS A 63 10.97 -14.72 7.31
CA LYS A 63 11.71 -15.14 8.51
C LYS A 63 11.22 -14.35 9.73
N VAL A 64 11.19 -14.98 10.90
CA VAL A 64 10.82 -14.32 12.17
C VAL A 64 11.76 -13.16 12.51
N THR A 65 13.03 -13.26 12.12
CA THR A 65 14.03 -12.20 12.27
C THR A 65 13.62 -10.91 11.58
N ASP A 66 12.99 -11.03 10.41
CA ASP A 66 12.59 -9.91 9.57
C ASP A 66 11.37 -9.20 10.15
N GLN A 67 10.43 -9.99 10.69
CA GLN A 67 9.30 -9.47 11.45
C GLN A 67 9.78 -8.68 12.67
N GLN A 68 10.74 -9.22 13.42
CA GLN A 68 11.30 -8.56 14.60
C GLN A 68 12.09 -7.29 14.23
N ARG A 69 12.87 -7.34 13.13
CA ARG A 69 13.58 -6.15 12.60
C ARG A 69 12.58 -5.05 12.22
N TYR A 70 11.49 -5.39 11.55
CA TYR A 70 10.43 -4.45 11.22
C TYR A 70 9.81 -3.82 12.47
N LEU A 71 9.42 -4.64 13.45
CA LEU A 71 8.79 -4.17 14.69
C LEU A 71 9.71 -3.24 15.50
N ASN A 72 11.04 -3.43 15.40
CA ASN A 72 12.03 -2.65 16.13
C ASN A 72 12.62 -1.47 15.35
N SER A 73 12.43 -1.41 14.02
CA SER A 73 13.00 -0.32 13.20
C SER A 73 12.36 1.03 13.54
N PHE A 74 13.17 1.93 14.09
CA PHE A 74 12.78 3.29 14.39
C PHE A 74 12.55 4.11 13.11
N LEU A 75 13.38 3.91 12.09
CA LEU A 75 13.30 4.66 10.83
C LEU A 75 12.00 4.37 10.08
N LYS A 76 11.61 3.09 9.99
CA LYS A 76 10.33 2.67 9.39
C LYS A 76 9.14 3.31 10.11
N LYS A 77 9.15 3.33 11.45
CA LYS A 77 8.12 4.03 12.25
C LYS A 77 8.10 5.53 12.01
N LYS A 78 9.28 6.17 11.99
CA LYS A 78 9.42 7.61 11.72
C LYS A 78 8.90 7.97 10.33
N MET A 79 9.20 7.15 9.33
CA MET A 79 8.72 7.36 7.96
C MET A 79 7.19 7.25 7.86
N LEU A 80 6.59 6.23 8.50
CA LEU A 80 5.12 6.12 8.57
C LEU A 80 4.47 7.31 9.30
N GLN A 81 5.10 7.82 10.37
CA GLN A 81 4.61 9.01 11.07
C GLN A 81 4.70 10.27 10.21
N LEU A 82 5.79 10.44 9.48
CA LEU A 82 5.97 11.55 8.56
C LEU A 82 4.95 11.47 7.42
N TRP A 83 4.77 10.29 6.83
CA TRP A 83 3.73 10.05 5.82
C TRP A 83 2.34 10.39 6.33
N LYS A 84 1.99 9.99 7.56
CA LYS A 84 0.69 10.35 8.17
C LYS A 84 0.45 11.86 8.22
N LYS A 85 1.49 12.68 8.42
CA LYS A 85 1.35 14.14 8.45
C LYS A 85 1.18 14.71 7.04
N GLN A 86 1.90 14.17 6.07
CA GLN A 86 1.97 14.72 4.71
C GLN A 86 0.91 14.19 3.75
N ARG A 87 0.33 13.00 4.00
CA ARG A 87 -0.66 12.36 3.10
C ARG A 87 -1.88 13.25 2.81
N PHE A 88 -2.25 14.11 3.76
CA PHE A 88 -3.37 15.03 3.59
C PHE A 88 -3.04 16.12 2.57
N ILE A 89 -1.81 16.64 2.61
CA ILE A 89 -1.31 17.66 1.68
C ILE A 89 -1.44 17.11 0.25
N LEU A 90 -0.94 15.90 0.03
CA LEU A 90 -0.98 15.22 -1.27
C LEU A 90 -2.39 14.84 -1.77
N SER A 91 -3.38 14.83 -0.86
CA SER A 91 -4.77 14.50 -1.18
C SER A 91 -5.62 15.74 -1.49
N MET A 92 -5.08 16.94 -1.28
CA MET A 92 -5.80 18.18 -1.56
C MET A 92 -5.90 18.44 -3.08
N PRO A 93 -7.04 18.94 -3.57
CA PRO A 93 -7.12 19.42 -4.95
C PRO A 93 -6.23 20.65 -5.09
N TYR A 94 -5.19 20.54 -5.91
CA TYR A 94 -4.29 21.65 -6.18
C TYR A 94 -4.87 22.55 -7.27
N PRO A 95 -4.78 23.88 -7.09
CA PRO A 95 -5.30 24.83 -8.07
C PRO A 95 -4.51 24.82 -9.39
N THR A 96 -3.24 24.39 -9.36
CA THR A 96 -2.40 24.22 -10.55
C THR A 96 -1.56 22.93 -10.46
N PRO A 97 -1.25 22.28 -11.60
CA PRO A 97 -0.41 21.07 -11.62
C PRO A 97 1.03 21.34 -11.14
N GLU A 98 1.52 22.56 -11.30
CA GLU A 98 2.86 22.98 -10.86
C GLU A 98 2.98 22.95 -9.33
N LYS A 99 1.98 23.52 -8.62
CA LYS A 99 1.94 23.47 -7.15
C LYS A 99 1.85 22.04 -6.63
N ALA A 100 1.11 21.17 -7.31
CA ALA A 100 1.09 19.75 -6.97
C ALA A 100 2.49 19.12 -7.07
N CYS A 101 3.24 19.44 -8.12
CA CYS A 101 4.60 18.93 -8.33
C CYS A 101 5.59 19.45 -7.28
N GLU A 102 5.49 20.73 -6.88
CA GLU A 102 6.32 21.33 -5.83
C GLU A 102 6.11 20.64 -4.48
N GLU A 103 4.86 20.42 -4.10
CA GLU A 103 4.47 19.74 -2.86
C GLU A 103 4.94 18.28 -2.87
N TRP A 104 4.82 17.59 -4.00
CA TRP A 104 5.35 16.24 -4.17
C TRP A 104 6.87 16.21 -4.01
N ARG A 105 7.58 17.21 -4.57
CA ARG A 105 9.03 17.34 -4.42
C ARG A 105 9.42 17.63 -2.98
N GLN A 106 8.66 18.44 -2.25
CA GLN A 106 8.91 18.72 -0.84
C GLN A 106 8.73 17.47 0.03
N VAL A 107 7.61 16.76 -0.14
CA VAL A 107 7.34 15.48 0.55
C VAL A 107 8.44 14.47 0.23
N TYR A 108 8.83 14.37 -1.04
CA TYR A 108 9.93 13.51 -1.47
C TYR A 108 11.26 13.86 -0.77
N LYS A 109 11.62 15.14 -0.70
CA LYS A 109 12.86 15.59 -0.02
C LYS A 109 12.90 15.18 1.45
N GLU A 110 11.77 15.21 2.14
CA GLU A 110 11.68 14.80 3.54
C GLU A 110 11.71 13.26 3.71
N LEU A 111 11.09 12.53 2.79
CA LEU A 111 11.07 11.05 2.83
C LEU A 111 12.40 10.42 2.40
N LYS A 112 13.06 11.01 1.40
CA LYS A 112 14.30 10.51 0.78
C LYS A 112 15.33 9.99 1.79
N PRO A 113 15.79 10.78 2.79
CA PRO A 113 16.82 10.30 3.72
C PRO A 113 16.33 9.12 4.57
N LEU A 114 15.04 9.08 4.92
CA LEU A 114 14.47 7.98 5.70
C LEU A 114 14.37 6.71 4.88
N VAL A 115 14.03 6.82 3.59
CA VAL A 115 13.95 5.69 2.66
C VAL A 115 15.31 5.04 2.49
N ILE A 116 16.34 5.84 2.19
CA ILE A 116 17.71 5.33 1.97
C ILE A 116 18.19 4.59 3.22
N GLN A 117 18.13 5.24 4.38
CA GLN A 117 18.61 4.64 5.64
C GLN A 117 17.80 3.40 6.02
N SER A 118 16.46 3.43 5.86
CA SER A 118 15.62 2.26 6.18
C SER A 118 15.85 1.09 5.22
N TYR A 119 16.23 1.38 3.98
CA TYR A 119 16.56 0.38 2.98
C TYR A 119 17.91 -0.29 3.29
N GLU A 120 18.93 0.50 3.63
CA GLU A 120 20.25 0.01 4.02
C GLU A 120 20.23 -0.83 5.31
N GLU A 121 19.26 -0.59 6.21
CA GLU A 121 19.01 -1.47 7.37
C GLU A 121 18.62 -2.90 6.96
N ASP A 122 17.95 -3.07 5.83
CA ASP A 122 17.39 -4.35 5.40
C ASP A 122 18.23 -5.03 4.31
N PHE A 123 18.88 -4.25 3.45
CA PHE A 123 19.56 -4.72 2.27
C PHE A 123 20.96 -4.11 2.12
N SER A 124 21.92 -4.95 1.72
CA SER A 124 23.28 -4.56 1.36
C SER A 124 23.51 -4.41 -0.15
N ILE A 125 22.43 -4.45 -0.94
CA ILE A 125 22.46 -4.35 -2.39
C ILE A 125 22.19 -2.90 -2.84
N PRO A 126 22.56 -2.53 -4.09
CA PRO A 126 22.36 -1.17 -4.58
C PRO A 126 20.88 -0.76 -4.59
N LEU A 127 20.63 0.49 -4.18
CA LEU A 127 19.33 1.12 -4.28
C LEU A 127 19.06 1.52 -5.75
N ILE A 128 18.25 0.72 -6.43
CA ILE A 128 17.78 0.95 -7.81
C ILE A 128 16.26 0.83 -7.83
N PRO A 129 15.55 1.28 -8.89
CA PRO A 129 14.08 1.24 -8.91
C PRO A 129 13.51 -0.14 -8.56
N PHE A 130 14.05 -1.21 -9.16
CA PHE A 130 13.60 -2.57 -8.91
C PHE A 130 13.73 -2.97 -7.43
N THR A 131 14.87 -2.67 -6.80
CA THR A 131 15.14 -3.08 -5.42
C THR A 131 14.38 -2.21 -4.41
N LEU A 132 14.19 -0.92 -4.70
CA LEU A 132 13.35 -0.03 -3.90
C LEU A 132 11.90 -0.51 -3.87
N PHE A 133 11.30 -0.77 -5.04
CA PHE A 133 9.90 -1.20 -5.09
C PHE A 133 9.73 -2.61 -4.51
N GLY A 134 10.71 -3.49 -4.71
CA GLY A 134 10.76 -4.79 -4.04
C GLY A 134 10.78 -4.65 -2.51
N TRP A 135 11.61 -3.74 -1.99
CA TRP A 135 11.67 -3.44 -0.55
C TRP A 135 10.35 -2.88 -0.01
N LEU A 136 9.73 -1.92 -0.70
CA LEU A 136 8.46 -1.34 -0.26
C LEU A 136 7.35 -2.41 -0.19
N GLN A 137 7.28 -3.31 -1.18
CA GLN A 137 6.36 -4.45 -1.15
C GLN A 137 6.68 -5.43 -0.03
N TYR A 138 7.96 -5.70 0.19
CA TYR A 138 8.42 -6.55 1.29
C TYR A 138 8.00 -6.00 2.65
N VAL A 139 8.23 -4.70 2.89
CA VAL A 139 7.88 -4.06 4.18
C VAL A 139 6.36 -4.01 4.38
N LYS A 140 5.58 -3.76 3.32
CA LYS A 140 4.12 -3.91 3.34
C LYS A 140 3.72 -5.32 3.76
N LEU A 141 4.30 -6.35 3.16
CA LEU A 141 3.99 -7.74 3.48
C LEU A 141 4.32 -8.08 4.93
N VAL A 142 5.50 -7.66 5.43
CA VAL A 142 5.88 -7.85 6.84
C VAL A 142 4.90 -7.16 7.79
N ALA A 143 4.45 -5.95 7.45
CA ALA A 143 3.43 -5.24 8.24
C ALA A 143 2.11 -6.01 8.30
N GLN A 144 1.68 -6.62 7.18
CA GLN A 144 0.47 -7.44 7.19
C GLN A 144 0.66 -8.71 8.04
N ILE A 145 1.80 -9.42 7.92
CA ILE A 145 2.06 -10.68 8.65
C ILE A 145 2.10 -10.44 10.16
N THR A 146 2.65 -9.31 10.57
CA THR A 146 2.72 -8.89 11.98
C THR A 146 1.39 -8.33 12.51
N GLY A 147 0.30 -8.36 11.72
CA GLY A 147 -1.01 -7.87 12.11
C GLY A 147 -1.14 -6.34 12.12
N LYS A 148 -0.13 -5.62 11.62
CA LYS A 148 -0.10 -4.15 11.50
C LYS A 148 -0.79 -3.68 10.21
N ASN A 149 -2.06 -4.03 10.05
CA ASN A 149 -2.84 -3.74 8.83
C ASN A 149 -2.90 -2.25 8.47
N ASN A 150 -2.92 -1.36 9.47
CA ASN A 150 -2.90 0.08 9.22
C ASN A 150 -1.55 0.55 8.65
N ASP A 151 -0.44 -0.02 9.13
CA ASP A 151 0.88 0.29 8.59
C ASP A 151 1.00 -0.24 7.16
N ALA A 152 0.49 -1.44 6.88
CA ALA A 152 0.45 -2.00 5.53
C ALA A 152 -0.27 -1.09 4.52
N LYS A 153 -1.38 -0.45 4.92
CA LYS A 153 -2.07 0.55 4.07
C LYS A 153 -1.20 1.76 3.77
N LEU A 154 -0.48 2.26 4.77
CA LEU A 154 0.41 3.41 4.60
C LEU A 154 1.60 3.06 3.72
N TRP A 155 2.15 1.85 3.84
CA TRP A 155 3.19 1.35 2.94
C TRP A 155 2.71 1.25 1.50
N ASP A 156 1.45 0.85 1.29
CA ASP A 156 0.83 0.84 -0.04
C ASP A 156 0.71 2.27 -0.62
N GLU A 157 0.25 3.23 0.19
CA GLU A 157 0.19 4.65 -0.18
C GLU A 157 1.57 5.22 -0.53
N ILE A 158 2.58 4.95 0.28
CA ILE A 158 3.97 5.35 0.04
C ILE A 158 4.48 4.72 -1.26
N THR A 159 4.18 3.45 -1.50
CA THR A 159 4.57 2.77 -2.75
C THR A 159 3.99 3.47 -3.97
N LEU A 160 2.68 3.79 -3.94
CA LEU A 160 2.02 4.52 -5.01
C LEU A 160 2.61 5.91 -5.22
N PHE A 161 3.00 6.59 -4.13
CA PHE A 161 3.69 7.87 -4.19
C PHE A 161 5.05 7.76 -4.89
N PHE A 162 5.90 6.82 -4.50
CA PHE A 162 7.20 6.61 -5.16
C PHE A 162 7.04 6.18 -6.63
N GLN A 163 6.01 5.41 -6.98
CA GLN A 163 5.71 5.10 -8.38
C GLN A 163 5.34 6.35 -9.19
N LYS A 164 4.56 7.27 -8.61
CA LYS A 164 4.24 8.55 -9.23
C LYS A 164 5.49 9.44 -9.37
N CYS A 165 6.33 9.50 -8.34
CA CYS A 165 7.61 10.21 -8.41
C CYS A 165 8.51 9.64 -9.50
N HIS A 166 8.57 8.31 -9.65
CA HIS A 166 9.33 7.66 -10.71
C HIS A 166 8.81 8.05 -12.10
N LYS A 167 7.49 8.00 -12.32
CA LYS A 167 6.86 8.39 -13.60
C LYS A 167 7.12 9.86 -13.95
N ASN A 168 7.28 10.72 -12.95
CA ASN A 168 7.54 12.14 -13.12
C ASN A 168 9.04 12.50 -13.11
N ASN A 169 9.95 11.51 -13.18
CA ASN A 169 11.41 11.70 -13.13
C ASN A 169 11.89 12.47 -11.89
N LEU A 170 11.19 12.33 -10.75
CA LEU A 170 11.54 12.95 -9.47
C LEU A 170 12.48 12.08 -8.62
N LEU A 171 12.85 10.89 -9.09
CA LEU A 171 13.71 9.94 -8.35
C LEU A 171 15.13 9.81 -8.91
N SER A 172 15.49 10.56 -9.96
CA SER A 172 16.79 10.43 -10.63
C SER A 172 17.96 10.60 -9.65
N ASP A 173 17.82 11.56 -8.75
CA ASP A 173 18.77 11.87 -7.69
C ASP A 173 18.82 10.83 -6.55
N LEU A 174 17.85 9.91 -6.47
CA LEU A 174 17.89 8.77 -5.54
C LEU A 174 18.85 7.69 -6.03
N PHE A 175 18.86 7.47 -7.35
CA PHE A 175 19.57 6.35 -7.97
C PHE A 175 20.97 6.75 -8.44
N GLU A 176 21.19 8.02 -8.80
CA GLU A 176 22.50 8.53 -9.22
C GLU A 176 23.50 8.68 -8.05
N ALA A 177 23.02 8.94 -6.83
CA ALA A 177 23.88 9.20 -5.67
C ALA A 177 24.72 7.97 -5.25
N HIS A 178 24.22 6.75 -5.47
CA HIS A 178 24.93 5.51 -5.10
C HIS A 178 25.89 5.00 -6.18
N THR A 179 25.77 5.46 -7.43
CA THR A 179 26.76 5.17 -8.48
C THR A 179 28.05 5.98 -8.32
N SER A 180 27.97 7.18 -7.72
CA SER A 180 29.13 8.08 -7.61
C SER A 180 30.02 7.82 -6.39
N GLN A 181 29.52 7.20 -5.32
CA GLN A 181 30.32 6.91 -4.12
C GLN A 181 31.29 5.73 -4.30
N LYS A 182 31.00 4.77 -5.19
CA LYS A 182 31.91 3.62 -5.42
C LYS A 182 33.14 3.93 -6.29
N ASN A 183 33.15 5.06 -6.99
CA ASN A 183 34.27 5.43 -7.87
C ASN A 183 35.37 6.24 -7.16
N ASN A 184 35.19 6.60 -5.89
CA ASN A 184 36.15 7.42 -5.13
C ASN A 184 36.93 6.64 -4.06
N GLU A 185 36.71 5.33 -3.90
CA GLU A 185 37.47 4.46 -2.99
C GLU A 185 38.45 3.53 -3.74
N SER A 186 38.83 3.90 -4.97
CA SER A 186 39.79 3.15 -5.79
C SER A 186 40.89 4.07 -6.31
N PHE A 187 41.70 4.63 -5.41
CA PHE A 187 43.03 5.16 -5.69
C PHE A 187 43.94 4.98 -4.48
#